data_AF-A0A423NE13-F1
#
_entry.id   AF-A0A423NE13-F1
#
_cell.length_a   1.000
_cell.length_b   1.000
_cell.length_c   1.000
_cell.angle_alpha   90.00
_cell.angle_beta   90.00
_cell.angle_gamma   90.00
#
_symmetry.space_group_name_H-M   'P 1'
#
loop_
_entity.id
_entity.type
_entity.pdbx_description
1 polymer ?
#
loop_
_entity_poly.entity_id
_entity_poly.type
_entity_poly.pdbx_seq_one_letter_code
_entity_poly.pdbx_strand_id
1 'polypeptide(L)'
;MSTDDKKHFDALVDRILTSVVEACPAQVDLGSKTSVIETAFNVEDVAKGVEAAEFKKNHLEDTLQWLVAEGFIRAGSSTDHYVATLQSLKLYDAIPSTLKR
;
A
#
# COMPACT_ATOMS: atom_id res chain seq x y z
N MET A 1 18.03 -7.13 -3.60
CA MET A 1 17.54 -6.09 -2.68
C MET A 1 18.52 -5.95 -1.55
N SER A 2 18.91 -4.72 -1.22
CA SER A 2 19.62 -4.41 0.02
C SER A 2 18.72 -4.74 1.22
N THR A 3 19.31 -4.93 2.40
CA THR A 3 18.57 -5.14 3.66
C THR A 3 17.61 -3.96 3.94
N ASP A 4 18.00 -2.75 3.56
CA ASP A 4 17.19 -1.54 3.74
C ASP A 4 16.03 -1.49 2.75
N ASP A 5 16.23 -1.87 1.48
CA ASP A 5 15.15 -1.97 0.49
C ASP A 5 14.06 -2.95 0.94
N LYS A 6 14.47 -4.08 1.53
CA LYS A 6 13.53 -5.08 2.04
C LYS A 6 12.68 -4.54 3.18
N LYS A 7 13.28 -3.82 4.13
CA LYS A 7 12.54 -3.20 5.24
C LYS A 7 11.53 -2.16 4.75
N HIS A 8 11.93 -1.32 3.80
CA HIS A 8 11.04 -0.32 3.21
C HIS A 8 9.89 -0.96 2.43
N PHE A 9 10.17 -2.03 1.68
CA PHE A 9 9.15 -2.80 1.00
C PHE A 9 8.15 -3.43 1.99
N ASP A 10 8.65 -4.12 3.03
CA ASP A 10 7.80 -4.76 4.04
C ASP A 10 6.92 -3.71 4.77
N ALA A 11 7.49 -2.54 5.10
CA ALA A 11 6.76 -1.42 5.71
C ALA A 11 5.71 -0.81 4.77
N LEU A 12 6.02 -0.65 3.48
CA LEU A 12 5.07 -0.17 2.47
C LEU A 12 3.91 -1.16 2.30
N VAL A 13 4.21 -2.45 2.21
CA VAL A 13 3.19 -3.51 2.07
C VAL A 13 2.23 -3.47 3.26
N ASP A 14 2.75 -3.45 4.49
CA ASP A 14 1.92 -3.41 5.69
C ASP A 14 1.04 -2.16 5.74
N ARG A 15 1.60 -0.99 5.37
CA ARG A 15 0.86 0.27 5.39
C ARG A 15 -0.24 0.32 4.34
N ILE A 16 0.04 -0.14 3.12
CA ILE A 16 -0.94 -0.22 2.04
C ILE A 16 -2.07 -1.17 2.43
N LEU A 17 -1.73 -2.38 2.86
CA LEU A 17 -2.71 -3.42 3.21
C LEU A 17 -3.61 -2.98 4.36
N THR A 18 -3.03 -2.44 5.45
CA THR A 18 -3.80 -1.92 6.57
C THR A 18 -4.77 -0.83 6.11
N SER A 19 -4.29 0.12 5.29
CA SER A 19 -5.12 1.24 4.80
C SER A 19 -6.34 0.76 3.99
N VAL A 20 -6.15 -0.20 3.08
CA VAL A 20 -7.24 -0.71 2.24
C VAL A 20 -8.18 -1.66 3.00
N VAL A 21 -7.67 -2.37 4.02
CA VAL A 21 -8.48 -3.25 4.87
C VAL A 21 -9.39 -2.42 5.78
N GLU A 22 -8.86 -1.42 6.47
CA GLU A 22 -9.63 -0.54 7.37
C GLU A 22 -10.71 0.24 6.62
N ALA A 23 -10.44 0.64 5.37
CA ALA A 23 -11.39 1.37 4.55
C ALA A 23 -12.43 0.47 3.86
N CYS A 24 -12.26 -0.85 3.86
CA CYS A 24 -13.12 -1.76 3.11
C CYS A 24 -14.61 -1.64 3.58
N PRO A 25 -15.59 -1.54 2.67
CA PRO A 25 -15.50 -1.75 1.21
C PRO A 25 -15.22 -0.48 0.38
N ALA A 26 -14.89 0.65 1.00
CA ALA A 26 -14.53 1.86 0.27
C ALA A 26 -13.18 1.72 -0.43
N GLN A 27 -13.02 2.45 -1.54
CA GLN A 27 -11.75 2.57 -2.25
C GLN A 27 -10.87 3.61 -1.55
N VAL A 28 -9.56 3.39 -1.56
CA VAL A 28 -8.55 4.29 -0.99
C VAL A 28 -7.68 4.84 -2.11
N ASP A 29 -7.59 6.16 -2.21
CA ASP A 29 -6.57 6.83 -3.03
C ASP A 29 -5.19 6.63 -2.38
N LEU A 30 -4.28 5.96 -3.08
CA LEU A 30 -2.90 5.70 -2.67
C LEU A 30 -1.87 6.43 -3.54
N GLY A 31 -2.23 6.93 -4.72
CA GLY A 31 -1.29 7.63 -5.62
C GLY A 31 -1.09 9.10 -5.27
N SER A 32 -2.04 9.72 -4.55
CA SER A 32 -1.90 11.09 -4.05
C SER A 32 -1.35 11.18 -2.61
N LYS A 33 -1.27 10.05 -1.89
CA LYS A 33 -0.86 10.04 -0.48
C LYS A 33 0.65 10.04 -0.32
N THR A 34 1.26 11.23 -0.40
CA THR A 34 2.57 11.52 0.21
C THR A 34 2.66 10.99 1.64
N SER A 35 1.54 10.95 2.38
CA SER A 35 1.49 10.43 3.76
C SER A 35 1.75 8.93 3.90
N VAL A 36 1.36 8.07 2.94
CA VAL A 36 1.66 6.62 2.97
C VAL A 36 3.16 6.40 2.77
N ILE A 37 3.75 7.21 1.91
CA ILE A 37 5.19 7.22 1.63
C ILE A 37 5.97 7.79 2.82
N GLU A 38 5.55 8.92 3.39
CA GLU A 38 6.24 9.58 4.51
C GLU A 38 6.22 8.78 5.81
N THR A 39 5.20 7.92 6.01
CA THR A 39 5.17 7.02 7.18
C THR A 39 5.93 5.72 6.97
N ALA A 40 6.08 5.25 5.73
CA ALA A 40 6.83 4.03 5.42
C ALA A 40 8.35 4.27 5.33
N PHE A 41 8.76 5.46 4.91
CA PHE A 41 10.17 5.88 4.85
C PHE A 41 10.40 6.90 5.98
N ASN A 42 10.98 6.47 7.11
CA ASN A 42 11.28 7.34 8.24
C ASN A 42 11.90 8.67 7.78
N VAL A 43 11.49 9.77 8.42
CA VAL A 43 11.88 11.15 8.07
C VAL A 43 13.40 11.35 8.03
N GLU A 44 14.18 10.50 8.70
CA GLU A 44 15.65 10.53 8.68
C GLU A 44 16.28 10.13 7.33
N ASP A 45 15.58 9.38 6.47
CA ASP A 45 16.03 9.09 5.10
C ASP A 45 15.71 10.25 4.12
N VAL A 46 15.06 11.32 4.60
CA VAL A 46 14.53 12.44 3.79
C VAL A 46 15.51 13.61 3.72
N ALA A 47 16.81 13.34 3.79
CA ALA A 47 17.83 14.39 3.70
C ALA A 47 18.19 14.82 2.26
N LYS A 48 17.56 14.29 1.20
CA LYS A 48 18.00 14.54 -0.19
C LYS A 48 16.88 14.73 -1.23
N GLY A 49 16.28 15.94 -1.25
CA GLY A 49 15.76 16.58 -2.47
C GLY A 49 14.79 15.81 -3.38
N VAL A 50 14.67 16.28 -4.63
CA VAL A 50 13.71 15.80 -5.66
C VAL A 50 13.95 14.33 -6.06
N GLU A 51 15.20 13.85 -6.07
CA GLU A 51 15.53 12.45 -6.37
C GLU A 51 14.92 11.46 -5.36
N ALA A 52 14.85 11.81 -4.08
CA ALA A 52 14.21 10.96 -3.08
C ALA A 52 12.69 10.85 -3.30
N ALA A 53 12.05 11.90 -3.81
CA ALA A 53 10.61 11.88 -4.10
C ALA A 53 10.28 10.96 -5.28
N GLU A 54 11.10 11.00 -6.34
CA GLU A 54 10.94 10.14 -7.51
C GLU A 54 11.24 8.67 -7.21
N PHE A 55 12.31 8.39 -6.44
CA PHE A 55 12.63 7.04 -5.97
C PHE A 55 11.46 6.44 -5.15
N LYS A 56 10.90 7.21 -4.23
CA LYS A 56 9.77 6.79 -3.38
C LYS A 56 8.50 6.51 -4.19
N LYS A 57 8.23 7.35 -5.19
CA LYS A 57 7.08 7.18 -6.09
C LYS A 57 7.21 5.88 -6.88
N ASN A 58 8.37 5.61 -7.46
CA ASN A 58 8.61 4.38 -8.21
C ASN A 58 8.47 3.15 -7.30
N HIS A 59 9.03 3.19 -6.08
CA HIS A 59 8.86 2.09 -5.12
C HIS A 59 7.40 1.84 -4.71
N LEU A 60 6.62 2.90 -4.52
CA LEU A 60 5.19 2.76 -4.25
C LEU A 60 4.46 2.16 -5.45
N GLU A 61 4.70 2.65 -6.66
CA GLU A 61 4.09 2.14 -7.90
C GLU A 61 4.43 0.66 -8.11
N ASP A 62 5.70 0.27 -7.96
CA ASP A 62 6.15 -1.13 -8.07
C ASP A 62 5.48 -2.01 -7.01
N THR A 63 5.38 -1.53 -5.77
CA THR A 63 4.74 -2.28 -4.67
C THR A 63 3.24 -2.43 -4.93
N LEU A 64 2.55 -1.40 -5.40
CA LEU A 64 1.13 -1.46 -5.76
C LEU A 64 0.89 -2.42 -6.92
N GLN A 65 1.72 -2.37 -7.96
CA GLN A 65 1.64 -3.31 -9.08
C GLN A 65 1.84 -4.74 -8.62
N TRP A 66 2.83 -4.98 -7.75
CA TRP A 66 3.06 -6.30 -7.16
C TRP A 66 1.86 -6.77 -6.32
N LEU A 67 1.32 -5.93 -5.43
CA LEU A 67 0.14 -6.28 -4.61
C LEU A 67 -1.12 -6.55 -5.44
N VAL A 68 -1.28 -5.87 -6.57
CA VAL A 68 -2.36 -6.14 -7.52
C VAL A 68 -2.14 -7.49 -8.22
N ALA A 69 -0.91 -7.76 -8.68
CA ALA A 69 -0.57 -9.01 -9.37
C ALA A 69 -0.74 -10.23 -8.46
N GLU A 70 -0.36 -10.12 -7.19
CA GLU A 70 -0.52 -11.17 -6.17
C GLU A 70 -1.96 -11.26 -5.62
N GLY A 71 -2.86 -10.38 -6.05
CA GLY A 71 -4.27 -10.43 -5.70
C GLY A 71 -4.60 -9.97 -4.26
N PHE A 72 -3.72 -9.23 -3.61
CA PHE A 72 -3.97 -8.64 -2.29
C PHE A 72 -4.86 -7.40 -2.36
N ILE A 73 -4.71 -6.60 -3.41
CA ILE A 73 -5.53 -5.41 -3.65
C ILE A 73 -6.07 -5.42 -5.07
N ARG A 74 -7.15 -4.68 -5.32
CA ARG A 74 -7.70 -4.46 -6.66
C ARG A 74 -7.71 -2.99 -6.98
N ALA A 75 -7.33 -2.64 -8.20
CA ALA A 75 -7.57 -1.31 -8.75
C ALA A 75 -9.08 -0.97 -8.74
N GLY A 76 -9.38 0.25 -8.34
CA GLY A 76 -10.71 0.82 -8.22
C GLY A 76 -11.22 1.39 -9.53
N SER A 77 -12.21 2.28 -9.43
CA SER A 77 -12.86 2.93 -10.58
C SER A 77 -12.05 4.10 -11.15
N SER A 78 -11.11 4.62 -10.38
CA SER A 78 -10.23 5.73 -10.75
C SER A 78 -8.78 5.26 -10.69
N THR A 79 -7.93 5.92 -11.48
CA THR A 79 -6.48 5.83 -11.33
C THR A 79 -6.12 6.08 -9.86
N ASP A 80 -5.17 5.30 -9.34
CA ASP A 80 -4.66 5.42 -7.97
C ASP A 80 -5.58 5.01 -6.82
N HIS A 81 -6.80 4.55 -7.11
CA HIS A 81 -7.72 4.06 -6.10
C HIS A 81 -7.63 2.54 -5.98
N TYR A 82 -7.58 2.02 -4.76
CA TYR A 82 -7.45 0.59 -4.50
C TYR A 82 -8.40 0.11 -3.40
N VAL A 83 -8.79 -1.16 -3.46
CA VAL A 83 -9.63 -1.82 -2.45
C VAL A 83 -9.03 -3.16 -2.05
N ALA A 84 -9.21 -3.55 -0.78
CA ALA A 84 -8.79 -4.86 -0.29
C ALA A 84 -9.55 -5.98 -1.01
N THR A 85 -8.86 -7.07 -1.36
CA THR A 85 -9.51 -8.30 -1.81
C THR A 85 -9.94 -9.15 -0.61
N LEU A 86 -10.76 -10.17 -0.86
CA LEU A 86 -11.14 -11.14 0.17
C LEU A 86 -9.92 -11.86 0.78
N GLN A 87 -8.85 -12.04 0.00
CA GLN A 87 -7.59 -12.61 0.49
C GLN A 87 -6.98 -11.72 1.59
N SER A 88 -6.87 -10.42 1.35
CA SER A 88 -6.37 -9.48 2.35
C SER A 88 -7.28 -9.38 3.56
N LEU A 89 -8.61 -9.35 3.36
CA LEU A 89 -9.55 -9.35 4.48
C LEU A 89 -9.45 -10.62 5.35
N LYS A 90 -9.17 -11.79 4.74
CA LYS A 90 -8.91 -13.03 5.47
C LYS A 90 -7.64 -12.95 6.31
N LEU A 91 -6.56 -12.39 5.76
CA LEU A 91 -5.28 -12.26 6.45
C LEU A 91 -5.38 -11.36 7.69
N TYR A 92 -6.24 -10.34 7.63
CA TYR A 92 -6.46 -9.39 8.72
C TYR A 92 -7.70 -9.70 9.58
N ASP A 93 -8.35 -10.86 9.42
CA ASP A 93 -9.64 -11.22 10.04
C ASP A 93 -10.71 -10.10 9.96
N ALA A 94 -10.67 -9.33 8.87
CA ALA A 94 -11.50 -8.15 8.64
C ALA A 94 -12.67 -8.44 7.70
N ILE A 95 -13.03 -9.72 7.50
CA ILE A 95 -14.15 -10.09 6.63
C ILE A 95 -15.46 -9.52 7.21
N PRO A 96 -16.23 -8.72 6.46
CA PRO A 96 -17.54 -8.25 6.90
C PRO A 96 -18.45 -9.41 7.32
N SER A 97 -19.16 -9.28 8.44
CA SER A 97 -20.05 -10.33 8.97
C SER A 97 -21.11 -10.77 7.96
N THR A 98 -21.59 -9.86 7.10
CA THR A 98 -22.51 -10.15 5.98
C THR A 98 -21.97 -11.21 4.99
N LEU A 99 -20.65 -11.39 4.93
CA LEU A 99 -19.99 -12.39 4.07
C LEU A 99 -19.54 -13.65 4.83
N LYS A 100 -19.59 -13.64 6.17
CA LYS A 100 -19.33 -14.84 6.99
C LYS A 100 -20.57 -15.74 6.90
N ARG A 101 -20.48 -16.83 6.15
CA ARG A 101 -21.51 -17.87 6.03
C ARG A 101 -21.16 -19.09 6.87
#